data_AF-A0A2E7PLS7-F1
#
_entry.id   AF-A0A2E7PLS7-F1
#
_cell.length_a   1.000
_cell.length_b   1.000
_cell.length_c   1.000
_cell.angle_alpha   90.00
_cell.angle_beta   90.00
_cell.angle_gamma   90.00
#
_symmetry.space_group_name_H-M   'P 1'
#
loop_
_entity.id
_entity.type
_entity.pdbx_description
1 polymer ?
#
loop_
_entity_poly.entity_id
_entity_poly.type
_entity_poly.pdbx_seq_one_letter_code
_entity_poly.pdbx_strand_id
1 'polypeptide(L)'
;MSLLVLTAIPETVPEAGVAHAALVFVFIFAVRWLAYLTVIAEIAGLIQRSKNFITYAIAYNWSQVVRIVILLPAVTIFAAVGMGGSGWGAAIFYATQVAIWVYSWVIARLALDAPRGAAVGTVVVEIANATIFALIFNALV
;
A
#
# COMPACT_ATOMS: atom_id res chain seq x y z
N MET A 1 -2.72 1.83 0.89
CA MET A 1 -2.95 2.40 -0.46
C MET A 1 -3.64 1.41 -1.40
N SER A 2 -3.45 0.09 -1.25
CA SER A 2 -4.11 -0.95 -2.05
C SER A 2 -5.65 -1.01 -1.92
N LEU A 3 -6.22 -0.37 -0.90
CA LEU A 3 -7.67 -0.25 -0.74
C LEU A 3 -8.32 0.64 -1.81
N LEU A 4 -7.64 1.71 -2.27
CA LEU A 4 -8.18 2.59 -3.31
C LEU A 4 -8.36 1.87 -4.66
N VAL A 5 -7.56 0.85 -4.91
CA VAL A 5 -7.59 0.05 -6.15
C VAL A 5 -8.70 -1.00 -6.10
N LEU A 6 -8.98 -1.57 -4.92
CA LEU A 6 -10.03 -2.57 -4.75
C LEU A 6 -11.44 -1.96 -4.62
N THR A 7 -11.57 -0.71 -4.18
CA THR A 7 -12.85 0.02 -4.17
C THR A 7 -13.21 0.65 -5.53
N ALA A 8 -12.32 0.59 -6.51
CA ALA A 8 -12.54 1.17 -7.84
C ALA A 8 -13.23 0.21 -8.82
N ILE A 9 -13.79 -0.91 -8.33
CA ILE A 9 -14.67 -1.78 -9.11
C ILE A 9 -16.10 -1.21 -8.98
N PRO A 10 -16.68 -0.63 -10.04
CA PRO A 10 -17.95 0.10 -9.96
C PRO A 10 -19.19 -0.77 -9.71
N GLU A 11 -19.05 -2.10 -9.71
CA GLU A 11 -20.18 -3.03 -9.49
C GLU A 11 -20.52 -3.25 -8.01
N THR A 12 -19.67 -2.80 -7.07
CA THR A 12 -20.02 -2.78 -5.64
C THR A 12 -20.61 -1.41 -5.28
N VAL A 13 -21.85 -1.14 -5.70
CA VAL A 13 -22.67 -0.12 -5.04
C VAL A 13 -22.72 -0.51 -3.57
N PRO A 14 -22.27 0.33 -2.62
CA PRO A 14 -22.22 -0.11 -1.24
C PRO A 14 -23.67 -0.31 -0.78
N GLU A 15 -24.04 -1.55 -0.41
CA GLU A 15 -25.29 -1.82 0.29
C GLU A 15 -25.34 -1.01 1.59
N ALA A 16 -24.16 -0.69 2.14
CA ALA A 16 -23.97 0.26 3.23
C ALA A 16 -24.04 1.72 2.78
N GLY A 17 -24.65 2.58 3.60
CA GLY A 17 -24.63 4.03 3.38
C GLY A 17 -23.21 4.61 3.34
N VAL A 18 -22.99 5.66 2.54
CA VAL A 18 -21.68 6.32 2.33
C VAL A 18 -20.96 6.67 3.64
N ALA A 19 -21.70 7.07 4.68
CA ALA A 19 -21.14 7.38 5.99
C ALA A 19 -20.52 6.15 6.69
N HIS A 20 -21.18 4.99 6.59
CA HIS A 20 -20.65 3.73 7.14
C HIS A 20 -19.37 3.32 6.40
N ALA A 21 -19.40 3.33 5.07
CA ALA A 21 -18.24 3.00 4.25
C ALA A 21 -17.03 3.91 4.55
N ALA A 22 -17.26 5.21 4.72
CA ALA A 22 -16.21 6.17 5.07
C ALA A 22 -15.62 5.90 6.47
N LEU A 23 -16.45 5.60 7.47
CA LEU A 23 -15.99 5.27 8.82
C LEU A 23 -15.16 3.99 8.83
N VAL A 24 -15.64 2.93 8.17
CA VAL A 24 -14.91 1.67 8.03
C VAL A 24 -13.58 1.88 7.31
N PHE A 25 -13.56 2.69 6.25
CA PHE A 25 -12.35 3.02 5.51
C PHE A 25 -11.30 3.71 6.40
N VAL A 26 -11.68 4.76 7.15
CA VAL A 26 -10.75 5.50 8.03
C VAL A 26 -10.21 4.59 9.13
N PHE A 27 -11.07 3.77 9.73
CA PHE A 27 -10.66 2.81 10.75
C PHE A 27 -9.65 1.79 10.21
N ILE A 28 -9.97 1.13 9.09
CA ILE A 28 -9.07 0.17 8.46
C ILE A 28 -7.77 0.84 8.00
N PHE A 29 -7.84 2.08 7.49
CA PHE A 29 -6.65 2.84 7.14
C PHE A 29 -5.71 3.00 8.33
N ALA A 30 -6.23 3.42 9.49
CA ALA A 30 -5.45 3.64 10.71
C ALA A 30 -4.88 2.32 11.26
N VAL A 31 -5.71 1.27 11.36
CA VAL A 31 -5.28 -0.03 11.88
C VAL A 31 -4.22 -0.67 10.97
N ARG A 32 -4.42 -0.63 9.65
CA ARG A 32 -3.44 -1.16 8.69
C ARG A 32 -2.10 -0.42 8.79
N TRP A 33 -2.14 0.90 8.98
CA TRP A 33 -0.93 1.71 9.12
C TRP A 33 -0.16 1.34 10.39
N LEU A 34 -0.84 1.21 11.53
CA LEU A 34 -0.24 0.76 12.79
C LEU A 34 0.30 -0.66 12.67
N ALA A 35 -0.49 -1.60 12.14
CA ALA A 35 -0.09 -2.98 11.96
C ALA A 35 1.20 -3.11 11.16
N TYR A 36 1.34 -2.33 10.08
CA TYR A 36 2.56 -2.29 9.29
C TYR A 36 3.76 -1.83 10.13
N LEU A 37 3.65 -0.68 10.80
CA LEU A 37 4.76 -0.13 11.58
C LEU A 37 5.17 -1.03 12.74
N THR A 38 4.21 -1.68 13.41
CA THR A 38 4.49 -2.64 14.47
C THR A 38 5.29 -3.83 13.92
N VAL A 39 4.88 -4.42 12.80
CA VAL A 39 5.63 -5.54 12.20
C VAL A 39 7.04 -5.11 11.77
N ILE A 40 7.20 -3.90 11.22
CA ILE A 40 8.53 -3.41 10.86
C ILE A 40 9.39 -3.11 12.09
N ALA A 41 8.81 -2.68 13.21
CA ALA A 41 9.56 -2.50 14.46
C ALA A 41 10.16 -3.83 14.95
N GLU A 42 9.38 -4.91 14.88
CA GLU A 42 9.85 -6.26 15.20
C GLU A 42 10.95 -6.73 14.24
N ILE A 43 10.73 -6.55 12.92
CA ILE A 43 11.76 -6.86 11.92
C ILE A 43 13.04 -6.08 12.19
N ALA A 44 12.94 -4.79 12.51
CA ALA A 44 14.08 -3.95 12.87
C ALA A 44 14.83 -4.51 14.09
N GLY A 45 14.12 -5.03 15.09
CA GLY A 45 14.69 -5.78 16.21
C GLY A 45 15.46 -7.01 15.77
N LEU A 46 14.83 -7.87 14.95
CA LEU A 46 15.41 -9.12 14.46
C LEU A 46 16.68 -8.92 13.63
N ILE A 47 16.77 -7.83 12.86
CA ILE A 47 17.94 -7.50 12.05
C ILE A 47 18.95 -6.58 12.77
N GLN A 48 18.75 -6.33 14.08
CA GLN A 48 19.60 -5.48 14.92
C GLN A 48 19.70 -4.02 14.44
N ARG A 49 18.62 -3.49 13.83
CA ARG A 49 18.49 -2.11 13.32
C ARG A 49 17.38 -1.30 14.00
N SER A 50 16.98 -1.64 15.23
CA SER A 50 15.93 -0.91 15.98
C SER A 50 16.19 0.60 16.10
N LYS A 51 17.47 1.02 16.17
CA LYS A 51 17.85 2.44 16.23
C LYS A 51 17.41 3.23 14.99
N ASN A 52 17.32 2.56 13.84
CA ASN A 52 16.92 3.16 12.56
C ASN A 52 15.40 3.13 12.35
N PHE A 53 14.63 2.48 13.24
CA PHE A 53 13.19 2.32 13.06
C PHE A 53 12.46 3.67 12.93
N ILE A 54 12.79 4.66 13.76
CA ILE A 54 12.16 5.98 13.70
C ILE A 54 12.46 6.68 12.37
N THR A 55 13.72 6.64 11.92
CA THR A 55 14.13 7.17 10.62
C THR A 55 13.36 6.49 9.48
N TYR A 56 13.24 5.17 9.54
CA TYR A 56 12.43 4.40 8.60
C TYR A 56 10.95 4.81 8.63
N ALA A 57 10.34 4.92 9.81
CA ALA A 57 8.93 5.26 9.96
C ALA A 57 8.61 6.65 9.36
N ILE A 58 9.49 7.63 9.59
CA ILE A 58 9.38 8.96 8.99
C ILE A 58 9.52 8.89 7.47
N ALA A 59 10.56 8.22 6.96
CA ALA A 59 10.78 8.07 5.52
C ALA A 59 9.61 7.33 4.85
N TYR A 60 9.10 6.26 5.47
CA TYR A 60 7.95 5.51 5.00
C TYR A 60 6.69 6.38 4.94
N ASN A 61 6.43 7.21 5.96
CA ASN A 61 5.29 8.12 5.98
C ASN A 61 5.35 9.13 4.82
N TRP A 62 6.47 9.83 4.66
CA TRP A 62 6.65 10.79 3.57
C TRP A 62 6.69 10.12 2.19
N SER A 63 7.15 8.86 2.11
CA SER A 63 7.10 8.10 0.86
C SER A 63 5.67 7.90 0.35
N GLN A 64 4.65 7.90 1.23
CA GLN A 64 3.25 7.76 0.80
C GLN A 64 2.81 8.90 -0.10
N VAL A 65 3.27 10.13 0.15
CA VAL A 65 2.97 11.29 -0.71
C VAL A 65 3.48 11.05 -2.12
N VAL A 66 4.74 10.63 -2.25
CA VAL A 66 5.36 10.31 -3.54
C VAL A 66 4.61 9.17 -4.24
N ARG A 67 4.25 8.11 -3.50
CA ARG A 67 3.50 6.97 -4.05
C ARG A 67 2.14 7.41 -4.59
N ILE A 68 1.42 8.29 -3.89
CA ILE A 68 0.12 8.82 -4.34
C ILE A 68 0.28 9.62 -5.63
N VAL A 69 1.29 10.49 -5.70
CA VAL A 69 1.57 11.30 -6.90
C VAL A 69 1.85 10.41 -8.12
N ILE A 70 2.53 9.28 -7.92
CA ILE A 70 2.82 8.32 -9.00
C ILE A 70 1.60 7.44 -9.33
N LEU A 71 0.85 7.01 -8.32
CA LEU A 71 -0.27 6.07 -8.48
C LEU A 71 -1.49 6.73 -9.11
N LEU A 72 -1.82 7.95 -8.74
CA LEU A 72 -3.03 8.63 -9.21
C LEU A 72 -3.11 8.71 -10.74
N PRO A 73 -2.08 9.16 -11.48
CA PRO A 73 -2.09 9.15 -12.94
C PRO A 73 -2.26 7.74 -13.53
N ALA A 74 -1.64 6.73 -12.93
CA ALA A 74 -1.74 5.36 -13.43
C ALA A 74 -3.17 4.81 -13.30
N VAL A 75 -3.84 5.10 -12.18
CA VAL A 75 -5.24 4.73 -11.94
C VAL A 75 -6.18 5.50 -12.87
N THR A 76 -5.96 6.81 -13.11
CA THR A 76 -6.83 7.58 -14.01
C THR A 76 -6.70 7.12 -15.46
N ILE A 77 -5.47 6.81 -15.92
CA ILE A 77 -5.24 6.23 -17.25
C ILE A 77 -5.95 4.88 -17.37
N PHE A 78 -5.81 4.01 -16.36
CA PHE A 78 -6.47 2.71 -16.34
C PHE A 78 -8.00 2.84 -16.39
N ALA A 79 -8.58 3.73 -15.59
CA ALA A 79 -10.02 3.96 -15.54
C ALA A 79 -10.57 4.56 -16.85
N ALA A 80 -9.82 5.43 -17.52
CA ALA A 80 -10.24 6.08 -18.76
C ALA A 80 -10.27 5.14 -19.98
N VAL A 81 -9.40 4.12 -20.00
CA VAL A 81 -9.29 3.17 -21.12
C VAL A 81 -10.31 2.02 -20.99
N GLY A 82 -10.81 1.75 -19.78
CA GLY A 82 -11.74 0.67 -19.48
C GLY A 82 -11.11 -0.73 -19.61
N MET A 83 -11.78 -1.76 -19.09
CA MET A 83 -11.27 -3.16 -19.16
C MET A 83 -11.18 -3.72 -20.59
N GLY A 84 -11.83 -3.08 -21.57
CA GLY A 84 -11.85 -3.49 -22.98
C GLY A 84 -10.97 -2.68 -23.94
N GLY A 85 -10.35 -1.59 -23.48
CA GLY A 85 -9.44 -0.79 -24.29
C GLY A 85 -8.03 -1.37 -24.34
N SER A 86 -7.19 -0.89 -25.27
CA SER A 86 -5.84 -1.39 -25.51
C SER A 86 -5.06 -1.64 -24.21
N GLY A 87 -4.49 -2.84 -24.02
CA GLY A 87 -3.89 -3.34 -22.77
C GLY A 87 -2.79 -2.49 -22.12
N TRP A 88 -2.43 -1.36 -22.73
CA TRP A 88 -1.50 -0.36 -22.21
C TRP A 88 -1.94 0.28 -20.89
N GLY A 89 -3.24 0.52 -20.66
CA GLY A 89 -3.71 1.09 -19.39
C GLY A 89 -3.44 0.17 -18.20
N ALA A 90 -3.74 -1.12 -18.35
CA ALA A 90 -3.41 -2.14 -17.37
C ALA A 90 -1.88 -2.29 -17.21
N ALA A 91 -1.13 -2.30 -18.32
CA ALA A 91 0.32 -2.38 -18.27
C ALA A 91 0.96 -1.22 -17.49
N ILE A 92 0.49 0.01 -17.70
CA ILE A 92 0.96 1.20 -16.95
C ILE A 92 0.62 1.05 -15.47
N PHE A 93 -0.60 0.63 -15.14
CA PHE A 93 -1.00 0.42 -13.76
C PHE A 93 -0.12 -0.61 -13.04
N TYR A 94 0.10 -1.78 -13.64
CA TYR A 94 0.96 -2.82 -13.06
C TYR A 94 2.44 -2.40 -13.01
N ALA A 95 2.95 -1.72 -14.03
CA ALA A 95 4.31 -1.18 -14.02
C ALA A 95 4.51 -0.17 -12.89
N THR A 96 3.56 0.73 -12.70
CA THR A 96 3.55 1.66 -11.56
C THR A 96 3.52 0.90 -10.23
N GLN A 97 2.74 -0.18 -10.14
CA GLN A 97 2.66 -0.95 -8.90
C GLN A 97 3.98 -1.63 -8.54
N VAL A 98 4.67 -2.19 -9.54
CA VAL A 98 6.03 -2.72 -9.40
C VAL A 98 7.02 -1.61 -9.01
N ALA A 99 6.94 -0.44 -9.64
CA ALA A 99 7.80 0.70 -9.29
C ALA A 99 7.60 1.15 -7.83
N ILE A 100 6.37 1.14 -7.32
CA ILE A 100 6.08 1.43 -5.90
C ILE A 100 6.71 0.39 -4.97
N TRP A 101 6.68 -0.90 -5.33
CA TRP A 101 7.34 -1.95 -4.54
C TRP A 101 8.87 -1.81 -4.55
N VAL A 102 9.46 -1.52 -5.70
CA VAL A 102 10.90 -1.23 -5.82
C VAL A 102 11.26 -0.01 -4.96
N TYR A 103 10.46 1.05 -5.01
CA TYR A 103 10.67 2.23 -4.18
C TYR A 103 10.57 1.92 -2.69
N SER A 104 9.61 1.09 -2.28
CA SER A 104 9.46 0.62 -0.90
C SER A 104 10.68 -0.16 -0.42
N TRP A 105 11.22 -1.03 -1.28
CA TRP A 105 12.47 -1.73 -1.03
C TRP A 105 13.64 -0.75 -0.86
N VAL A 106 13.76 0.28 -1.71
CA VAL A 106 14.80 1.32 -1.59
C VAL A 106 14.69 2.06 -0.26
N ILE A 107 13.48 2.43 0.17
CA ILE A 107 13.27 3.09 1.48
C ILE A 107 13.73 2.18 2.63
N ALA A 108 13.41 0.89 2.59
CA ALA A 108 13.91 -0.06 3.60
C ALA A 108 15.43 -0.21 3.57
N ARG A 109 16.05 -0.22 2.38
CA ARG A 109 17.50 -0.28 2.23
C ARG A 109 18.21 0.96 2.79
N LEU A 110 17.65 2.15 2.56
CA LEU A 110 18.33 3.40 2.88
C LEU A 110 17.97 3.94 4.28
N ALA A 111 16.70 3.88 4.68
CA ALA A 111 16.26 4.46 5.94
C ALA A 111 16.38 3.48 7.12
N LEU A 112 16.10 2.19 6.89
CA LEU A 112 16.24 1.15 7.92
C LEU A 112 17.66 0.53 7.95
N ASP A 113 18.47 0.81 6.92
CA ASP A 113 19.75 0.11 6.67
C ASP A 113 19.58 -1.42 6.64
N ALA A 114 18.48 -1.88 6.02
CA ALA A 114 18.12 -3.29 6.00
C ALA A 114 19.00 -4.07 5.00
N PRO A 115 19.47 -5.29 5.35
CA PRO A 115 20.09 -6.19 4.38
C PRO A 115 19.08 -6.56 3.28
N ARG A 116 19.57 -6.98 2.11
CA ARG A 116 18.73 -7.11 0.90
C ARG A 116 17.52 -8.02 1.13
N GLY A 117 17.72 -9.14 1.81
CA GLY A 117 16.64 -10.08 2.15
C GLY A 117 15.60 -9.47 3.10
N ALA A 118 16.03 -8.76 4.14
CA ALA A 118 15.12 -8.10 5.06
C ALA A 118 14.31 -6.98 4.38
N ALA A 119 14.93 -6.23 3.47
CA ALA A 119 14.24 -5.22 2.66
C ALA A 119 13.19 -5.83 1.71
N VAL A 120 13.41 -7.06 1.21
CA VAL A 120 12.35 -7.79 0.49
C VAL A 120 11.22 -8.16 1.46
N GLY A 121 11.57 -8.60 2.67
CA GLY A 121 10.60 -8.89 3.73
C GLY A 121 9.66 -7.72 4.04
N THR A 122 10.16 -6.48 4.07
CA THR A 122 9.31 -5.30 4.31
C THR A 122 8.27 -5.07 3.21
N VAL A 123 8.62 -5.39 1.96
CA VAL A 123 7.70 -5.32 0.81
C VAL A 123 6.68 -6.45 0.86
N VAL A 124 7.10 -7.67 1.19
CA VAL A 124 6.19 -8.82 1.37
C VAL A 124 5.17 -8.54 2.47
N VAL A 125 5.62 -8.00 3.61
CA VAL A 125 4.73 -7.55 4.69
C VAL A 125 3.77 -6.47 4.20
N GLU A 126 4.23 -5.52 3.40
CA GLU A 126 3.36 -4.48 2.84
C GLU A 126 2.25 -5.07 1.96
N ILE A 127 2.59 -6.03 1.08
CA ILE A 127 1.64 -6.72 0.21
C ILE A 127 0.66 -7.55 1.02
N ALA A 128 1.13 -8.36 1.97
CA ALA A 128 0.28 -9.18 2.83
C ALA A 128 -0.70 -8.31 3.64
N ASN A 129 -0.21 -7.24 4.24
CA ASN A 129 -1.01 -6.28 5.00
C ASN A 129 -2.06 -5.60 4.10
N ALA A 130 -1.68 -5.23 2.89
CA ALA A 130 -2.61 -4.70 1.90
C ALA A 130 -3.75 -5.68 1.56
N THR A 131 -3.42 -6.94 1.28
CA THR A 131 -4.39 -7.98 0.89
C THR A 131 -5.33 -8.31 2.04
N ILE A 132 -4.81 -8.54 3.25
CA ILE A 132 -5.61 -8.89 4.43
C ILE A 132 -6.65 -7.80 4.71
N PHE A 133 -6.22 -6.53 4.76
CA PHE A 133 -7.13 -5.43 5.09
C PHE A 133 -8.12 -5.10 3.96
N ALA A 134 -7.82 -5.45 2.71
CA ALA A 134 -8.80 -5.37 1.64
C ALA A 134 -9.92 -6.41 1.80
N LEU A 135 -9.57 -7.65 2.16
CA LEU A 135 -10.55 -8.70 2.44
C LEU A 135 -11.44 -8.32 3.65
N ILE A 136 -10.84 -7.76 4.70
CA ILE A 136 -11.59 -7.28 5.87
C ILE A 136 -12.54 -6.14 5.48
N PHE A 137 -12.10 -5.17 4.67
CA PHE A 137 -12.97 -4.08 4.22
C PHE A 137 -14.17 -4.60 3.45
N ASN A 138 -13.96 -5.52 2.50
CA ASN A 138 -15.02 -6.13 1.69
C ASN A 138 -16.00 -6.98 2.51
N ALA A 139 -15.61 -7.43 3.71
CA ALA A 139 -16.49 -8.16 4.61
C ALA A 139 -17.34 -7.25 5.52
N LEU A 140 -17.01 -5.95 5.59
CA LEU A 140 -17.63 -4.98 6.50
C LEU A 140 -18.49 -3.92 5.80
N VAL A 141 -18.43 -3.84 4.47
CA VAL A 141 -19.11 -2.86 3.61
C VAL A 141 -19.78 -3.60 2.47
#